data_AF-A0A147HQN4-F1
#
_entry.id   AF-A0A147HQN4-F1
#
_cell.length_a   1.000
_cell.length_b   1.000
_cell.length_c   1.000
_cell.angle_alpha   90.00
_cell.angle_beta   90.00
_cell.angle_gamma   90.00
#
_symmetry.space_group_name_H-M   'P 1'
#
loop_
_entity.id
_entity.type
_entity.pdbx_description
1 polymer ?
#
loop_
_entity_poly.entity_id
_entity_poly.type
_entity_poly.pdbx_seq_one_letter_code
_entity_poly.pdbx_strand_id
1 'polypeptide(L)'
;VMVDPDVRGQGLSWVLYGLTALVLFARDGLRPKWISNVTQVPAVVGMVSDTFSDVFPSPLPGARQSFAHLQLARGIMARHRAVFGVGEEAGFDEARSVITNAYTGGSDALKKTFEIAPKHRNAVYNEFCERELDYGRGDDVLQLGRVDLAGARRYLMREVPSGSLPALLAASAMLALQRLVFPVVYWLDDSRAFGTLRPRRQDSGAVR
;
A
#
# COMPACT_ATOMS: atom_id res chain seq x y z
N VAL A 1 -4.33 -8.41 1.98
CA VAL A 1 -3.65 -8.58 3.29
C VAL A 1 -4.58 -9.32 4.22
N MET A 2 -4.10 -10.34 4.93
CA MET A 2 -4.90 -11.15 5.85
C MET A 2 -4.30 -11.00 7.24
N VAL A 3 -5.12 -10.60 8.21
CA VAL A 3 -4.77 -10.56 9.64
C VAL A 3 -5.60 -11.62 10.32
N ASP A 4 -4.90 -12.52 11.03
CA ASP A 4 -5.51 -13.58 11.80
C ASP A 4 -6.58 -13.00 12.76
N PRO A 5 -7.78 -13.59 12.86
CA PRO A 5 -8.88 -13.07 13.67
C PRO A 5 -8.49 -12.77 15.12
N ASP A 6 -7.64 -13.60 15.72
CA ASP A 6 -7.29 -13.56 17.14
C ASP A 6 -6.32 -12.43 17.47
N VAL A 7 -5.69 -11.82 16.46
CA VAL A 7 -4.75 -10.70 16.60
C VAL A 7 -5.24 -9.41 15.94
N ARG A 8 -6.50 -9.36 15.47
CA ARG A 8 -7.11 -8.13 14.95
C ARG A 8 -7.19 -7.09 16.07
N GLY A 9 -6.80 -5.85 15.76
CA GLY A 9 -6.78 -4.74 16.73
C GLY A 9 -5.45 -4.57 17.48
N GLN A 10 -4.48 -5.48 17.35
CA GLN A 10 -3.14 -5.34 17.96
C GLN A 10 -2.16 -4.47 17.13
N GLY A 11 -2.68 -3.63 16.23
CA GLY A 11 -1.88 -2.77 15.37
C GLY A 11 -1.22 -3.48 14.17
N LEU A 12 -1.22 -4.80 14.03
CA LEU A 12 -0.49 -5.50 12.93
C LEU A 12 -0.83 -5.02 11.51
N SER A 13 -2.01 -4.45 11.29
CA SER A 13 -2.38 -3.81 10.02
C SER A 13 -1.44 -2.64 9.63
N TRP A 14 -0.87 -1.90 10.59
CA TRP A 14 0.07 -0.79 10.32
C TRP A 14 1.39 -1.30 9.75
N VAL A 15 1.86 -2.47 10.20
CA VAL A 15 3.06 -3.13 9.65
C VAL A 15 2.77 -3.61 8.24
N LEU A 16 1.66 -4.31 8.02
CA LEU A 16 1.40 -4.95 6.74
C LEU A 16 1.13 -3.95 5.60
N TYR A 17 0.47 -2.83 5.89
CA TYR A 17 0.18 -1.81 4.87
C TYR A 17 1.21 -0.68 4.85
N GLY A 18 1.48 -0.07 6.00
CA GLY A 18 2.30 1.12 6.06
C GLY A 18 3.80 0.84 5.92
N LEU A 19 4.32 -0.22 6.56
CA LEU A 19 5.75 -0.57 6.43
C LEU A 19 6.03 -1.05 5.01
N THR A 20 5.13 -1.85 4.42
CA THR A 20 5.25 -2.27 3.03
C THR A 20 5.27 -1.07 2.08
N ALA A 21 4.35 -0.11 2.24
CA ALA A 21 4.33 1.11 1.45
C ALA A 21 5.62 1.93 1.62
N LEU A 22 6.12 2.07 2.86
CA LEU A 22 7.36 2.77 3.18
C LEU A 22 8.59 2.08 2.54
N VAL A 23 8.67 0.75 2.61
CA VAL A 23 9.76 -0.04 2.00
C VAL A 23 9.71 0.09 0.47
N LEU A 24 8.52 0.03 -0.14
CA LEU A 24 8.36 0.21 -1.58
C LEU A 24 8.67 1.64 -2.05
N PHE A 25 8.43 2.64 -1.19
CA PHE A 25 8.81 4.03 -1.44
C PHE A 25 10.34 4.22 -1.34
N ALA A 26 10.98 3.64 -0.32
CA ALA A 26 12.42 3.68 -0.13
C ALA A 26 13.17 2.94 -1.25
N ARG A 27 12.69 1.76 -1.64
CA ARG A 27 13.28 0.94 -2.71
C ARG A 27 13.31 1.66 -4.06
N ASP A 28 12.31 2.51 -4.34
CA ASP A 28 12.18 3.22 -5.60
C ASP A 28 12.77 4.64 -5.55
N GLY A 29 13.71 4.86 -4.63
CA GLY A 29 14.47 6.12 -4.56
C GLY A 29 13.64 7.29 -4.04
N LEU A 30 12.67 7.04 -3.16
CA LEU A 30 11.81 8.05 -2.53
C LEU A 30 10.98 8.85 -3.54
N ARG A 31 10.69 8.25 -4.70
CA ARG A 31 9.82 8.85 -5.72
C ARG A 31 8.37 8.66 -5.33
N PRO A 32 7.53 9.72 -5.38
CA PRO A 32 6.13 9.60 -5.05
C PRO A 32 5.42 8.58 -5.93
N LYS A 33 4.54 7.77 -5.31
CA LYS A 33 3.73 6.77 -6.03
C LYS A 33 2.26 6.97 -5.75
N TRP A 34 1.43 6.58 -6.71
CA TRP A 34 -0.01 6.50 -6.53
C TRP A 34 -0.38 5.13 -5.96
N ILE A 35 -1.33 5.12 -5.05
CA ILE A 35 -1.96 3.91 -4.52
C ILE A 35 -3.46 4.00 -4.73
N SER A 36 -4.07 2.87 -5.06
CA SER A 36 -5.51 2.71 -5.20
C SER A 36 -6.04 1.76 -4.13
N ASN A 37 -7.20 2.07 -3.58
CA ASN A 37 -7.95 1.23 -2.66
C ASN A 37 -9.41 1.15 -3.12
N VAL A 38 -10.00 -0.05 -3.06
CA VAL A 38 -11.41 -0.29 -3.39
C VAL A 38 -12.07 -0.88 -2.16
N THR A 39 -13.09 -0.20 -1.61
CA THR A 39 -13.76 -0.67 -0.40
C THR A 39 -15.12 -0.01 -0.14
N GLN A 40 -16.01 -0.78 0.49
CA GLN A 40 -17.25 -0.31 1.12
C GLN A 40 -17.12 -0.15 2.64
N VAL A 41 -15.94 -0.41 3.23
CA VAL A 41 -15.77 -0.46 4.68
C VAL A 41 -15.32 0.91 5.24
N PRO A 42 -16.12 1.58 6.09
CA PRO A 42 -15.76 2.90 6.63
C PRO A 42 -14.42 2.95 7.34
N ALA A 43 -14.07 1.92 8.11
CA ALA A 43 -12.78 1.83 8.79
C ALA A 43 -11.59 1.88 7.81
N VAL A 44 -11.75 1.27 6.63
CA VAL A 44 -10.70 1.24 5.59
C VAL A 44 -10.62 2.59 4.88
N VAL A 45 -11.77 3.21 4.57
CA VAL A 45 -11.83 4.56 3.99
C VAL A 45 -11.11 5.59 4.85
N GLY A 46 -11.35 5.51 6.17
CA GLY A 46 -10.66 6.35 7.15
C GLY A 46 -9.17 6.05 7.26
N MET A 47 -8.78 4.78 7.29
CA MET A 47 -7.36 4.38 7.34
C MET A 47 -6.57 4.91 6.14
N VAL A 48 -7.09 4.79 4.92
CA VAL A 48 -6.44 5.30 3.71
C VAL A 48 -6.31 6.82 3.76
N SER A 49 -7.39 7.52 4.14
CA SER A 49 -7.41 8.98 4.29
C SER A 49 -6.43 9.49 5.36
N ASP A 50 -6.27 8.76 6.46
CA ASP A 50 -5.37 9.13 7.55
C ASP A 50 -3.89 8.84 7.19
N THR A 51 -3.63 7.85 6.34
CA THR A 51 -2.28 7.33 6.02
C THR A 51 -1.63 8.04 4.85
N PHE A 52 -2.36 8.23 3.75
CA PHE A 52 -1.81 8.74 2.49
C PHE A 52 -2.07 10.24 2.31
N SER A 53 -1.34 10.87 1.40
CA SER A 53 -1.56 12.25 1.00
C SER A 53 -2.44 12.33 -0.24
N ASP A 54 -3.04 13.51 -0.47
CA ASP A 54 -3.83 13.80 -1.68
C ASP A 54 -4.89 12.72 -1.96
N VAL A 55 -5.63 12.31 -0.93
CA VAL A 55 -6.60 11.22 -1.04
C VAL A 55 -7.93 11.74 -1.59
N PHE A 56 -8.41 11.12 -2.67
CA PHE A 56 -9.76 11.33 -3.19
C PHE A 56 -10.43 10.00 -3.57
N PRO A 57 -11.72 9.80 -3.24
CA PRO A 57 -12.56 10.69 -2.46
C PRO A 57 -12.28 10.56 -0.96
N SER A 58 -12.56 11.63 -0.22
CA SER A 58 -12.42 11.71 1.23
C SER A 58 -13.41 12.75 1.76
N PRO A 59 -14.02 12.53 2.94
CA PRO A 59 -14.90 13.51 3.55
C PRO A 59 -14.16 14.63 4.30
N LEU A 60 -12.82 14.59 4.32
CA LEU A 60 -12.02 15.62 4.97
C LEU A 60 -12.07 16.95 4.20
N PRO A 61 -12.04 18.09 4.89
CA PRO A 61 -11.98 19.40 4.25
C PRO A 61 -10.80 19.49 3.27
N GLY A 62 -11.05 20.01 2.07
CA GLY A 62 -10.03 20.20 1.04
C GLY A 62 -9.80 19.00 0.13
N ALA A 63 -10.42 17.85 0.39
CA ALA A 63 -10.42 16.73 -0.56
C ALA A 63 -11.10 17.16 -1.86
N ARG A 64 -10.39 17.06 -2.98
CA ARG A 64 -10.90 17.43 -4.31
C ARG A 64 -10.41 16.44 -5.36
N GLN A 65 -11.28 16.16 -6.33
CA GLN A 65 -10.86 15.38 -7.48
C GLN A 65 -9.90 16.23 -8.31
N SER A 66 -8.71 15.69 -8.55
CA SER A 66 -7.75 16.30 -9.46
C SER A 66 -7.87 15.62 -10.82
N PHE A 67 -7.31 16.23 -11.86
CA PHE A 67 -7.22 15.57 -13.16
C PHE A 67 -6.45 14.25 -13.08
N ALA A 68 -5.41 14.17 -12.22
CA ALA A 68 -4.68 12.93 -12.00
C ALA A 68 -5.57 11.85 -11.39
N HIS A 69 -6.40 12.20 -10.39
CA HIS A 69 -7.38 11.28 -9.81
C HIS A 69 -8.31 10.70 -10.88
N LEU A 70 -8.90 11.57 -11.69
CA LEU A 70 -9.84 11.15 -12.74
C LEU A 70 -9.19 10.23 -13.78
N GLN A 71 -8.01 10.59 -14.29
CA GLN A 71 -7.33 9.82 -15.33
C GLN A 71 -6.83 8.46 -14.81
N LEU A 72 -6.34 8.41 -13.57
CA LEU A 72 -5.93 7.15 -12.93
C LEU A 72 -7.14 6.26 -12.69
N ALA A 73 -8.24 6.80 -12.18
CA ALA A 73 -9.46 6.03 -11.95
C ALA A 73 -10.01 5.42 -13.24
N ARG A 74 -10.08 6.22 -14.32
CA ARG A 74 -10.45 5.72 -15.67
C ARG A 74 -9.53 4.60 -16.14
N GLY A 75 -8.22 4.80 -16.01
CA GLY A 75 -7.23 3.80 -16.42
C GLY A 75 -7.33 2.49 -15.63
N ILE A 76 -7.62 2.58 -14.33
CA ILE A 76 -7.85 1.43 -13.45
C ILE A 76 -9.14 0.71 -13.87
N MET A 77 -10.25 1.43 -14.01
CA MET A 77 -11.52 0.82 -14.36
C MET A 77 -11.51 0.16 -15.74
N ALA A 78 -10.80 0.75 -16.71
CA ALA A 78 -10.70 0.21 -18.06
C ALA A 78 -9.81 -1.05 -18.15
N ARG A 79 -8.75 -1.17 -17.34
CA ARG A 79 -7.70 -2.21 -17.55
C ARG A 79 -7.38 -3.09 -16.36
N HIS A 80 -7.75 -2.67 -15.15
CA HIS A 80 -7.28 -3.29 -13.91
C HIS A 80 -8.40 -3.58 -12.90
N ARG A 81 -9.68 -3.31 -13.22
CA ARG A 81 -10.82 -3.59 -12.32
C ARG A 81 -10.88 -5.03 -11.83
N ALA A 82 -10.49 -5.99 -12.67
CA ALA A 82 -10.45 -7.41 -12.33
C ALA A 82 -9.50 -7.73 -11.16
N VAL A 83 -8.46 -6.92 -10.93
CA VAL A 83 -7.54 -7.08 -9.79
C VAL A 83 -8.24 -6.87 -8.45
N PHE A 84 -9.32 -6.09 -8.44
CA PHE A 84 -10.16 -5.85 -7.27
C PHE A 84 -11.33 -6.84 -7.17
N GLY A 85 -11.41 -7.83 -8.06
CA GLY A 85 -12.55 -8.75 -8.14
C GLY A 85 -13.84 -8.08 -8.60
N VAL A 86 -13.73 -6.97 -9.34
CA VAL A 86 -14.85 -6.22 -9.92
C VAL A 86 -15.14 -6.77 -11.33
N GLY A 87 -16.39 -7.20 -11.53
CA GLY A 87 -16.88 -7.77 -12.78
C GLY A 87 -17.02 -6.77 -13.93
N GLU A 88 -17.39 -7.26 -15.12
CA GLU A 88 -17.45 -6.42 -16.32
C GLU A 88 -18.68 -5.51 -16.38
N GLU A 89 -19.73 -5.98 -15.73
CA GLU A 89 -21.05 -5.42 -15.51
C GLU A 89 -21.07 -4.29 -14.48
N ALA A 90 -20.02 -4.16 -13.67
CA ALA A 90 -19.90 -3.06 -12.71
C ALA A 90 -19.76 -1.71 -13.43
N GLY A 91 -20.50 -0.72 -12.96
CA GLY A 91 -20.42 0.64 -13.45
C GLY A 91 -19.38 1.47 -12.70
N PHE A 92 -19.11 2.68 -13.18
CA PHE A 92 -18.23 3.62 -12.49
C PHE A 92 -18.81 5.05 -12.55
N ASP A 93 -19.13 5.60 -11.38
CA ASP A 93 -19.47 7.00 -11.20
C ASP A 93 -18.18 7.80 -11.01
N GLU A 94 -17.74 8.45 -12.08
CA GLU A 94 -16.47 9.19 -12.10
C GLU A 94 -16.49 10.40 -11.16
N ALA A 95 -17.64 11.05 -10.98
CA ALA A 95 -17.74 12.28 -10.18
C ALA A 95 -17.57 11.99 -8.69
N ARG A 96 -18.13 10.88 -8.22
CA ARG A 96 -18.02 10.43 -6.83
C ARG A 96 -16.86 9.46 -6.62
N SER A 97 -16.25 8.96 -7.69
CA SER A 97 -15.27 7.88 -7.68
C SER A 97 -15.80 6.63 -6.96
N VAL A 98 -17.02 6.23 -7.35
CA VAL A 98 -17.74 5.07 -6.81
C VAL A 98 -17.91 4.03 -7.90
N ILE A 99 -17.48 2.80 -7.62
CA ILE A 99 -17.73 1.63 -8.46
C ILE A 99 -19.11 1.11 -8.08
N THR A 100 -20.03 1.11 -9.03
CA THR A 100 -21.39 0.64 -8.79
C THR A 100 -21.49 -0.85 -9.05
N ASN A 101 -22.22 -1.57 -8.20
CA ASN A 101 -22.38 -3.03 -8.35
C ASN A 101 -21.02 -3.76 -8.43
N ALA A 102 -20.10 -3.41 -7.53
CA ALA A 102 -18.70 -3.85 -7.52
C ALA A 102 -18.55 -5.33 -7.17
N TYR A 103 -19.48 -5.89 -6.39
CA TYR A 103 -19.47 -7.28 -5.93
C TYR A 103 -20.11 -8.23 -6.94
N THR A 104 -19.61 -8.18 -8.16
CA THR A 104 -20.09 -9.00 -9.27
C THR A 104 -18.97 -9.94 -9.72
N GLY A 105 -19.33 -11.20 -10.01
CA GLY A 105 -18.37 -12.28 -10.23
C GLY A 105 -17.96 -13.00 -8.93
N GLY A 106 -16.65 -13.16 -8.69
CA GLY A 106 -16.11 -13.99 -7.60
C GLY A 106 -16.11 -13.35 -6.20
N SER A 107 -16.53 -12.09 -6.08
CA SER A 107 -16.46 -11.29 -4.85
C SER A 107 -17.79 -11.20 -4.09
N ASP A 108 -18.90 -11.75 -4.61
CA ASP A 108 -20.25 -11.59 -4.04
C ASP A 108 -20.35 -11.99 -2.55
N ALA A 109 -19.68 -13.08 -2.16
CA ALA A 109 -19.62 -13.54 -0.77
C ALA A 109 -18.90 -12.56 0.20
N LEU A 110 -18.21 -11.54 -0.32
CA LEU A 110 -17.51 -10.52 0.45
C LEU A 110 -18.35 -9.25 0.65
N LYS A 111 -19.53 -9.17 0.02
CA LYS A 111 -20.44 -8.04 0.13
C LYS A 111 -20.90 -7.86 1.58
N LYS A 112 -20.90 -6.62 2.06
CA LYS A 112 -21.30 -6.26 3.41
C LYS A 112 -22.47 -5.30 3.39
N THR A 113 -23.32 -5.37 4.41
CA THR A 113 -24.26 -4.28 4.69
C THR A 113 -23.56 -3.20 5.51
N PHE A 114 -24.13 -2.00 5.53
CA PHE A 114 -23.58 -0.92 6.34
C PHE A 114 -23.48 -1.32 7.81
N GLU A 115 -24.49 -2.00 8.35
CA GLU A 115 -24.61 -2.39 9.76
C GLU A 115 -23.46 -3.31 10.20
N ILE A 116 -23.06 -4.24 9.33
CA ILE A 116 -21.99 -5.20 9.63
C ILE A 116 -20.60 -4.69 9.21
N ALA A 117 -20.52 -3.68 8.36
CA ALA A 117 -19.27 -3.12 7.90
C ALA A 117 -18.52 -2.46 9.09
N PRO A 118 -17.24 -2.82 9.33
CA PRO A 118 -16.46 -2.21 10.41
C PRO A 118 -16.43 -0.69 10.34
N LYS A 119 -16.84 -0.04 11.43
CA LYS A 119 -16.92 1.42 11.55
C LYS A 119 -15.56 2.02 11.86
N HIS A 120 -15.32 3.23 11.35
CA HIS A 120 -14.20 4.04 11.77
C HIS A 120 -14.51 4.76 13.08
N ARG A 121 -13.48 5.02 13.89
CA ARG A 121 -13.58 5.77 15.16
C ARG A 121 -14.08 7.21 15.00
N ASN A 122 -13.81 7.82 13.84
CA ASN A 122 -14.30 9.14 13.47
C ASN A 122 -15.55 8.98 12.60
N ALA A 123 -16.68 9.48 13.10
CA ALA A 123 -18.02 9.35 12.50
C ALA A 123 -18.12 9.90 11.08
N VAL A 124 -17.32 10.92 10.74
CA VAL A 124 -17.34 11.56 9.42
C VAL A 124 -17.09 10.56 8.28
N TYR A 125 -16.25 9.55 8.50
CA TYR A 125 -16.03 8.49 7.51
C TYR A 125 -17.20 7.50 7.42
N ASN A 126 -17.89 7.25 8.53
CA ASN A 126 -19.06 6.38 8.56
C ASN A 126 -20.21 7.04 7.79
N GLU A 127 -20.50 8.30 8.09
CA GLU A 127 -21.52 9.12 7.44
C GLU A 127 -21.22 9.30 5.94
N PHE A 128 -19.96 9.48 5.58
CA PHE A 128 -19.53 9.53 4.18
C PHE A 128 -19.89 8.25 3.43
N CYS A 129 -19.51 7.09 3.96
CA CYS A 129 -19.78 5.84 3.25
C CYS A 129 -21.29 5.53 3.23
N GLU A 130 -22.02 5.85 4.29
CA GLU A 130 -23.48 5.69 4.34
C GLU A 130 -24.20 6.54 3.30
N ARG A 131 -23.75 7.77 3.10
CA ARG A 131 -24.36 8.70 2.14
C ARG A 131 -23.98 8.39 0.69
N GLU A 132 -22.71 8.05 0.44
CA GLU A 132 -22.21 7.92 -0.93
C GLU A 132 -22.45 6.53 -1.54
N LEU A 133 -22.56 5.47 -0.73
CA LEU A 133 -22.63 4.08 -1.21
C LEU A 133 -24.02 3.48 -1.08
N ASP A 134 -24.45 2.79 -2.14
CA ASP A 134 -25.55 1.84 -2.06
C ASP A 134 -25.02 0.44 -1.72
N TYR A 135 -25.07 0.08 -0.44
CA TYR A 135 -24.67 -1.25 0.05
C TYR A 135 -25.58 -2.37 -0.47
N GLY A 136 -26.85 -2.06 -0.76
CA GLY A 136 -27.82 -3.01 -1.31
C GLY A 136 -27.44 -3.41 -2.72
N ARG A 137 -27.02 -2.45 -3.55
CA ARG A 137 -26.41 -2.71 -4.86
C ARG A 137 -25.02 -3.32 -4.74
N GLY A 138 -24.25 -2.94 -3.72
CA GLY A 138 -22.88 -3.40 -3.49
C GLY A 138 -21.87 -2.45 -4.12
N ASP A 139 -21.96 -1.18 -3.78
CA ASP A 139 -21.04 -0.16 -4.26
C ASP A 139 -19.75 -0.14 -3.43
N ASP A 140 -18.63 0.13 -4.10
CA ASP A 140 -17.34 0.37 -3.44
C ASP A 140 -16.81 1.76 -3.82
N VAL A 141 -16.13 2.40 -2.88
CA VAL A 141 -15.36 3.61 -3.18
C VAL A 141 -14.02 3.22 -3.78
N LEU A 142 -13.66 3.82 -4.91
CA LEU A 142 -12.30 3.80 -5.45
C LEU A 142 -11.54 5.02 -4.92
N GLN A 143 -10.75 4.82 -3.86
CA GLN A 143 -9.86 5.84 -3.34
C GLN A 143 -8.51 5.80 -4.04
N LEU A 144 -8.03 6.96 -4.44
CA LEU A 144 -6.68 7.19 -4.93
C LEU A 144 -5.97 8.10 -3.95
N GLY A 145 -4.72 7.79 -3.66
CA GLY A 145 -3.86 8.61 -2.81
C GLY A 145 -2.40 8.50 -3.21
N ARG A 146 -1.56 9.29 -2.56
CA ARG A 146 -0.13 9.33 -2.81
C ARG A 146 0.66 8.82 -1.62
N VAL A 147 1.64 7.98 -1.94
CA VAL A 147 2.75 7.65 -1.06
C VAL A 147 3.85 8.66 -1.37
N ASP A 148 4.06 9.61 -0.46
CA ASP A 148 5.11 10.61 -0.57
C ASP A 148 5.86 10.78 0.75
N LEU A 149 6.87 11.65 0.76
CA LEU A 149 7.69 11.89 1.95
C LEU A 149 6.88 12.50 3.10
N ALA A 150 5.85 13.29 2.81
CA ALA A 150 5.01 13.91 3.83
C ALA A 150 4.09 12.87 4.50
N GLY A 151 3.50 11.96 3.72
CA GLY A 151 2.77 10.79 4.18
C GLY A 151 3.66 9.85 4.97
N ALA A 152 4.85 9.54 4.46
CA ALA A 152 5.84 8.72 5.16
C ALA A 152 6.26 9.32 6.52
N ARG A 153 6.51 10.64 6.57
CA ARG A 153 6.83 11.34 7.82
C ARG A 153 5.68 11.29 8.81
N ARG A 154 4.45 11.62 8.37
CA ARG A 154 3.25 11.60 9.22
C ARG A 154 3.00 10.21 9.78
N TYR A 155 3.15 9.20 8.93
CA TYR A 155 3.07 7.80 9.30
C TYR A 155 4.10 7.42 10.37
N LEU A 156 5.38 7.74 10.16
CA LEU A 156 6.45 7.47 11.13
C LEU A 156 6.21 8.16 12.49
N MET A 157 5.67 9.37 12.49
CA MET A 157 5.44 10.14 13.72
C MET A 157 4.20 9.68 14.52
N ARG A 158 3.20 9.09 13.85
CA ARG A 158 1.90 8.77 14.48
C ARG A 158 1.72 7.29 14.82
N GLU A 159 2.23 6.40 13.98
CA GLU A 159 1.94 4.96 14.06
C GLU A 159 3.13 4.12 14.55
N VAL A 160 4.37 4.64 14.51
CA VAL A 160 5.53 3.90 15.02
C VAL A 160 5.71 4.20 16.51
N PRO A 161 5.66 3.18 17.40
CA PRO A 161 5.94 3.38 18.82
C PRO A 161 7.37 3.90 18.97
N SER A 162 7.56 4.96 19.75
CA SER A 162 8.84 5.65 19.91
C SER A 162 10.00 4.72 20.32
N GLY A 163 9.71 3.61 21.02
CA GLY A 163 10.69 2.58 21.39
C GLY A 163 11.18 1.68 20.24
N SER A 164 10.48 1.62 19.11
CA SER A 164 10.78 0.69 17.99
C SER A 164 11.59 1.37 16.87
N LEU A 165 11.54 2.70 16.80
CA LEU A 165 12.31 3.51 15.84
C LEU A 165 13.82 3.25 15.88
N PRO A 166 14.49 3.21 17.06
CA PRO A 166 15.93 2.96 17.13
C PRO A 166 16.28 1.55 16.64
N ALA A 167 15.47 0.55 16.97
CA ALA A 167 15.68 -0.84 16.55
C ALA A 167 15.51 -1.01 15.04
N LEU A 168 14.49 -0.38 14.46
CA LEU A 168 14.28 -0.36 13.00
C LEU A 168 15.40 0.38 12.27
N LEU A 169 15.85 1.52 12.80
CA LEU A 169 16.98 2.26 12.25
C LEU A 169 18.28 1.46 12.34
N ALA A 170 18.55 0.82 13.48
CA ALA A 170 19.71 -0.04 13.66
C ALA A 170 19.70 -1.23 12.70
N ALA A 171 18.57 -1.92 12.56
CA ALA A 171 18.42 -3.02 11.61
C ALA A 171 18.59 -2.56 10.15
N SER A 172 18.01 -1.42 9.79
CA SER A 172 18.14 -0.83 8.45
C SER A 172 19.57 -0.38 8.16
N ALA A 173 20.24 0.23 9.13
CA ALA A 173 21.65 0.63 9.04
C ALA A 173 22.57 -0.59 8.95
N MET A 174 22.31 -1.65 9.72
CA MET A 174 23.03 -2.92 9.65
C MET A 174 22.88 -3.55 8.26
N LEU A 175 21.67 -3.59 7.69
CA LEU A 175 21.42 -4.11 6.34
C LEU A 175 22.07 -3.24 5.25
N ALA A 176 22.04 -1.91 5.40
CA ALA A 176 22.70 -1.00 4.47
C ALA A 176 24.23 -1.15 4.53
N LEU A 177 24.78 -1.24 5.75
CA LEU A 177 26.19 -1.49 5.99
C LEU A 177 26.60 -2.85 5.41
N GLN A 178 25.80 -3.88 5.64
CA GLN A 178 25.98 -5.20 5.03
C GLN A 178 26.05 -5.09 3.51
N ARG A 179 25.15 -4.34 2.89
CA ARG A 179 25.10 -4.14 1.44
C ARG A 179 26.22 -3.28 0.88
N LEU A 180 26.90 -2.47 1.70
CA LEU A 180 28.09 -1.71 1.32
C LEU A 180 29.39 -2.48 1.57
N VAL A 181 29.46 -3.25 2.66
CA VAL A 181 30.64 -4.02 3.06
C VAL A 181 30.80 -5.26 2.19
N PHE A 182 29.72 -6.01 1.91
CA PHE A 182 29.83 -7.23 1.10
C PHE A 182 30.42 -6.99 -0.30
N PRO A 183 29.99 -5.97 -1.08
CA PRO A 183 30.63 -5.67 -2.36
C PRO A 183 32.11 -5.33 -2.23
N VAL A 184 32.52 -4.61 -1.18
CA VAL A 184 33.93 -4.27 -0.94
C VAL A 184 34.74 -5.52 -0.57
N VAL A 185 34.21 -6.38 0.29
CA VAL A 185 34.84 -7.66 0.65
C VAL A 185 34.96 -8.57 -0.56
N TYR A 186 33.90 -8.68 -1.38
CA TYR A 186 33.94 -9.45 -2.63
C TYR A 186 34.90 -8.86 -3.67
N TRP A 187 35.10 -7.54 -3.67
CA TRP A 187 36.04 -6.88 -4.57
C TRP A 187 37.50 -7.03 -4.12
N LEU A 188 37.74 -7.14 -2.81
CA LEU A 188 39.05 -7.42 -2.21
C LEU A 188 39.38 -8.92 -2.14
N ASP A 189 38.41 -9.80 -2.43
CA ASP A 189 38.60 -11.24 -2.50
C ASP A 189 39.30 -11.62 -3.82
N ASP A 190 40.62 -11.75 -3.76
CA ASP A 190 41.47 -12.11 -4.90
C ASP A 190 41.41 -13.60 -5.27
N SER A 191 40.60 -14.40 -4.55
CA SER A 191 40.41 -15.83 -4.82
C SER A 191 39.26 -16.11 -5.81
N ARG A 192 38.41 -15.13 -6.11
CA ARG A 192 37.24 -15.30 -7.00
C ARG A 192 37.37 -14.53 -8.31
N ALA A 193 36.87 -15.12 -9.39
CA ALA A 193 36.78 -14.43 -10.68
C ALA A 193 35.64 -13.39 -10.65
N PHE A 194 35.94 -12.16 -11.07
CA PHE A 194 34.97 -11.06 -11.17
C PHE A 194 34.96 -10.48 -12.57
N GLY A 195 33.97 -10.88 -13.39
CA GLY A 195 33.91 -10.47 -14.79
C GLY A 195 35.15 -10.92 -15.58
N THR A 196 35.94 -9.96 -16.04
CA THR A 196 37.20 -10.20 -16.77
C THR A 196 38.43 -10.33 -15.88
N LEU A 197 38.32 -10.04 -14.57
CA LEU A 197 39.42 -10.12 -13.62
C LEU A 197 39.63 -11.57 -13.16
N ARG A 198 40.87 -12.08 -13.32
CA ARG A 198 41.25 -13.45 -12.93
C ARG A 198 41.75 -13.47 -11.48
N PRO A 199 41.41 -14.52 -10.70
CA PRO A 199 41.89 -14.67 -9.34
C PRO A 199 43.41 -14.87 -9.29
N ARG A 200 44.04 -14.40 -8.21
CA ARG A 200 45.51 -14.41 -8.01
C ARG A 200 46.05 -15.82 -7.80
N ARG A 201 45.29 -16.68 -7.13
CA ARG A 201 45.58 -18.11 -7.00
C ARG A 201 44.62 -18.89 -7.90
N GLN A 202 45.14 -19.43 -8.99
CA GLN A 202 44.51 -20.58 -9.63
C GLN A 202 44.79 -21.79 -8.74
N ASP A 203 43.75 -22.41 -8.21
CA ASP A 203 43.88 -23.74 -7.61
C ASP A 203 44.51 -24.66 -8.65
N SER A 204 45.81 -24.93 -8.46
CA SER A 204 46.56 -25.93 -9.21
C SER A 204 46.17 -27.29 -8.64
N GLY A 205 44.94 -27.71 -8.94
CA GLY A 205 44.33 -28.86 -8.27
C GLY A 205 43.20 -29.55 -9.04
N ALA A 206 43.20 -29.49 -10.38
CA ALA A 206 42.34 -30.32 -11.20
C ALA A 206 42.99 -30.64 -12.55
N VAL A 207 44.16 -31.29 -12.51
CA VAL A 207 44.58 -32.20 -13.59
C VAL A 207 45.12 -33.46 -12.93
N ARG A 208 44.21 -34.41 -12.70
CA ARG A 208 44.37 -35.84 -13.00
C ARG A 208 43.04 -36.55 -12.77
#